data_AF-A0A183V302-F1
#
_entry.id   AF-A0A183V302-F1
#
_cell.length_a   1.000
_cell.length_b   1.000
_cell.length_c   1.000
_cell.angle_alpha   90.00
_cell.angle_beta   90.00
_cell.angle_gamma   90.00
#
_symmetry.space_group_name_H-M   'P 1'
#
loop_
_entity.id
_entity.type
_entity.pdbx_description
1 polymer ?
#
loop_
_entity_poly.entity_id
_entity_poly.type
_entity_poly.pdbx_seq_one_letter_code
_entity_poly.pdbx_strand_id
1 'polypeptide(L)'
;MEEENSVGIGLLRKWHLYDLSKFYNATVMPVPSAYNDIGSGAKIRDHVGWVWYQKKFFSSIRDAPYRHFLRFSSVQYYAIVFLNDKLIGSHEGGHLPFEMEVTSNILIGTENRVTVAVNNTLSYQTIPPGEFIYLQRESAGMKQYPDGLVVL
;
A
#
# COMPACT_ATOMS: atom_id res chain seq x y z
N MET A 1 14.02 2.37 -6.75
CA MET A 1 13.68 2.03 -5.38
C MET A 1 13.25 3.35 -4.75
N GLU A 2 12.19 3.41 -3.93
CA GLU A 2 12.08 4.53 -2.99
C GLU A 2 13.36 4.46 -2.14
N GLU A 3 14.21 5.48 -2.21
CA GLU A 3 15.56 5.37 -1.67
C GLU A 3 15.62 5.44 -0.15
N GLU A 4 14.59 5.92 0.54
CA GLU A 4 14.53 5.96 2.01
C GLU A 4 13.07 6.24 2.46
N ASN A 5 12.61 5.53 3.49
CA ASN A 5 11.21 5.47 3.92
C ASN A 5 10.74 6.71 4.71
N SER A 6 10.70 7.92 4.12
CA SER A 6 10.34 9.09 4.95
C SER A 6 9.49 10.21 4.36
N VAL A 7 8.91 10.12 3.15
CA VAL A 7 8.14 11.30 2.65
C VAL A 7 6.84 11.00 1.90
N GLY A 8 6.45 9.73 1.74
CA GLY A 8 5.26 9.42 0.92
C GLY A 8 5.41 9.95 -0.50
N ILE A 9 6.58 9.72 -1.10
CA ILE A 9 6.96 10.29 -2.41
C ILE A 9 5.92 9.93 -3.48
N GLY A 10 5.33 8.73 -3.40
CA GLY A 10 4.26 8.34 -4.31
C GLY A 10 3.00 9.20 -4.18
N LEU A 11 2.67 9.68 -2.98
CA LEU A 11 1.57 10.62 -2.76
C LEU A 11 1.95 12.00 -3.31
N LEU A 12 3.16 12.50 -3.01
CA LEU A 12 3.66 13.78 -3.51
C LEU A 12 3.71 13.84 -5.04
N ARG A 13 4.19 12.76 -5.66
CA ARG A 13 4.27 12.59 -7.13
C ARG A 13 2.96 12.11 -7.74
N LYS A 14 1.89 11.97 -6.96
CA LYS A 14 0.55 11.57 -7.41
C LYS A 14 0.57 10.29 -8.26
N TRP A 15 1.25 9.24 -7.80
CA TRP A 15 1.36 7.96 -8.50
C TRP A 15 0.01 7.32 -8.85
N HIS A 16 -1.05 7.63 -8.11
CA HIS A 16 -2.42 7.22 -8.44
C HIS A 16 -2.88 7.66 -9.84
N LEU A 17 -2.32 8.74 -10.40
CA LEU A 17 -2.64 9.26 -11.74
C LEU A 17 -1.97 8.48 -12.89
N TYR A 18 -1.04 7.57 -12.57
CA TYR A 18 -0.25 6.85 -13.56
C TYR A 18 -0.65 5.38 -13.63
N ASP A 19 -0.35 4.75 -14.77
CA ASP A 19 -0.40 3.29 -14.91
C ASP A 19 0.83 2.70 -14.22
N LEU A 20 0.63 2.14 -13.02
CA LEU A 20 1.72 1.59 -12.21
C LEU A 20 2.40 0.41 -12.91
N SER A 21 1.72 -0.31 -13.82
CA SER A 21 2.34 -1.41 -14.57
C SER A 21 3.49 -0.97 -15.47
N LYS A 22 3.61 0.34 -15.74
CA LYS A 22 4.69 0.93 -16.53
C LYS A 22 5.92 1.28 -15.71
N PHE A 23 5.85 1.17 -14.38
CA PHE A 23 6.98 1.47 -13.51
C PHE A 23 7.97 0.29 -13.58
N TYR A 24 9.26 0.59 -13.67
CA TYR A 24 10.30 -0.45 -13.84
C TYR A 24 10.36 -1.47 -12.69
N ASN A 25 9.89 -1.07 -11.49
CA ASN A 25 9.82 -1.92 -10.31
C ASN A 25 8.43 -2.51 -10.06
N ALA A 26 7.50 -2.35 -10.99
CA ALA A 26 6.18 -2.94 -10.89
C ALA A 26 6.27 -4.46 -11.01
N THR A 27 5.54 -5.15 -10.13
CA THR A 27 5.42 -6.60 -10.15
C THR A 27 3.97 -7.00 -9.91
N VAL A 28 3.61 -8.22 -10.31
CA VAL A 28 2.30 -8.80 -10.00
C VAL A 28 2.35 -9.34 -8.57
N MET A 29 1.37 -8.95 -7.76
CA MET A 29 1.24 -9.40 -6.37
C MET A 29 -0.15 -10.01 -6.16
N PRO A 30 -0.26 -11.24 -5.63
CA PRO A 30 -1.55 -11.83 -5.33
C PRO A 30 -2.25 -11.05 -4.21
N VAL A 31 -3.59 -10.99 -4.29
CA VAL A 31 -4.46 -10.45 -3.24
C VAL A 31 -5.60 -11.45 -3.02
N PRO A 32 -5.83 -11.95 -1.78
CA PRO A 32 -5.16 -11.57 -0.54
C PRO A 32 -3.78 -12.24 -0.36
N SER A 33 -2.79 -11.48 0.13
CA SER A 33 -1.47 -11.99 0.53
C SER A 33 -0.67 -10.93 1.28
N ALA A 34 0.25 -11.35 2.15
CA ALA A 34 1.32 -10.50 2.66
C ALA A 34 2.46 -10.46 1.62
N TYR A 35 2.75 -9.28 1.06
CA TYR A 35 3.75 -9.16 0.00
C TYR A 35 5.17 -9.55 0.47
N ASN A 36 5.43 -9.42 1.77
CA ASN A 36 6.70 -9.75 2.42
C ASN A 36 7.07 -11.23 2.26
N ASP A 37 6.09 -12.13 2.10
CA ASP A 37 6.29 -13.58 2.01
C ASP A 37 6.31 -14.13 0.57
N ILE A 38 6.04 -13.29 -0.43
CA ILE A 38 5.96 -13.73 -1.84
C ILE A 38 7.32 -13.69 -2.53
N GLY A 39 8.15 -12.69 -2.21
CA GLY A 39 9.48 -12.55 -2.79
C GLY A 39 10.54 -13.29 -1.98
N SER A 40 11.55 -13.86 -2.64
CA SER A 40 12.70 -14.50 -1.95
C SER A 40 13.77 -13.50 -1.48
N GLY A 41 13.65 -12.22 -1.85
CA GLY A 41 14.63 -11.19 -1.54
C GLY A 41 14.39 -10.50 -0.19
N ALA A 42 15.42 -10.42 0.64
CA ALA A 42 15.39 -9.73 1.94
C ALA A 42 14.85 -8.29 1.84
N LYS A 43 15.12 -7.59 0.74
CA LYS A 43 14.62 -6.22 0.50
C LYS A 43 13.09 -6.11 0.49
N ILE A 44 12.38 -7.12 -0.02
CA ILE A 44 10.91 -7.12 -0.07
C ILE A 44 10.37 -7.60 1.28
N ARG A 45 10.98 -8.65 1.84
CA ARG A 45 10.60 -9.22 3.13
C ARG A 45 10.70 -8.19 4.26
N ASP A 46 11.80 -7.44 4.31
CA ASP A 46 12.10 -6.50 5.40
C ASP A 46 11.67 -5.06 5.06
N HIS A 47 10.84 -4.89 4.01
CA HIS A 47 10.35 -3.57 3.60
C HIS A 47 9.36 -3.01 4.62
N VAL A 48 9.63 -1.76 5.02
CA VAL A 48 8.74 -0.91 5.80
C VAL A 48 8.46 0.34 4.98
N GLY A 49 7.26 0.91 5.03
CA GLY A 49 6.89 2.12 4.29
C GLY A 49 5.78 1.89 3.27
N TRP A 50 5.76 2.73 2.23
CA TRP A 50 4.67 2.77 1.26
C TRP A 50 4.82 1.71 0.16
N VAL A 51 3.76 0.95 -0.06
CA VAL A 51 3.58 0.10 -1.24
C VAL A 51 2.30 0.49 -1.96
N TRP A 52 2.23 0.21 -3.26
CA TRP A 52 1.12 0.63 -4.11
C TRP A 52 0.57 -0.56 -4.88
N TYR A 53 -0.73 -0.76 -4.77
CA TYR A 53 -1.49 -1.75 -5.55
C TYR A 53 -2.38 -1.02 -6.55
N GLN A 54 -2.49 -1.55 -7.75
CA GLN A 54 -3.40 -1.03 -8.76
C GLN A 54 -4.07 -2.19 -9.51
N LYS A 55 -5.39 -2.08 -9.67
CA LYS A 55 -6.18 -3.08 -10.39
C LYS A 55 -7.24 -2.41 -11.25
N LYS A 56 -7.40 -2.92 -12.46
CA LYS A 56 -8.46 -2.55 -13.38
C LYS A 56 -9.61 -3.55 -13.30
N PHE A 57 -10.84 -3.07 -13.42
CA PHE A 57 -12.04 -3.91 -13.43
C PHE A 57 -13.13 -3.25 -14.28
N PHE A 58 -14.01 -4.05 -14.88
CA PHE A 58 -15.12 -3.53 -15.68
C PHE A 58 -16.41 -3.48 -14.85
N SER A 59 -17.18 -2.40 -14.97
CA SER A 59 -18.52 -2.29 -14.38
C SER A 59 -19.58 -2.41 -15.47
N SER A 60 -20.56 -3.30 -15.28
CA SER A 60 -21.60 -3.57 -16.28
C SER A 60 -22.64 -2.47 -16.31
N ILE A 61 -23.23 -2.19 -17.47
CA ILE A 61 -24.37 -1.26 -17.56
C ILE A 61 -25.58 -1.71 -16.73
N ARG A 62 -25.68 -3.03 -16.46
CA ARG A 62 -26.70 -3.62 -15.59
C ARG A 62 -26.55 -3.19 -14.13
N ASP A 63 -25.37 -2.71 -13.76
CA ASP A 63 -25.04 -2.34 -12.38
C ASP A 63 -25.47 -0.90 -12.05
N ALA A 64 -25.84 -0.10 -13.06
CA ALA A 64 -26.23 1.30 -12.94
C ALA A 64 -27.25 1.65 -11.83
N PRO A 65 -28.30 0.84 -11.54
CA PRO A 65 -29.29 1.20 -10.53
C PRO A 65 -28.86 0.89 -9.09
N TYR A 66 -27.71 0.25 -8.87
CA TYR A 66 -27.28 -0.17 -7.54
C TYR A 66 -26.34 0.86 -6.89
N ARG A 67 -26.22 0.75 -5.55
CA ARG A 67 -25.14 1.41 -4.82
C ARG A 67 -23.89 0.56 -4.90
N HIS A 68 -22.74 1.22 -5.02
CA HIS A 68 -21.45 0.56 -5.19
C HIS A 68 -20.55 0.84 -4.02
N PHE A 69 -19.90 -0.21 -3.52
CA PHE A 69 -18.96 -0.14 -2.41
C PHE A 69 -17.67 -0.85 -2.79
N LEU A 70 -16.54 -0.24 -2.43
CA LEU A 70 -15.27 -0.95 -2.33
C LEU A 70 -15.15 -1.48 -0.91
N ARG A 71 -15.07 -2.81 -0.77
CA ARG A 71 -14.93 -3.48 0.52
C ARG A 71 -13.56 -4.14 0.64
N PHE A 72 -12.88 -3.85 1.74
CA PHE A 72 -11.58 -4.40 2.09
C PHE A 72 -11.74 -5.19 3.38
N SER A 73 -11.36 -6.48 3.37
CA SER A 73 -11.45 -7.31 4.57
C SER A 73 -10.42 -6.92 5.63
N SER A 74 -9.23 -6.52 5.20
CA SER A 74 -8.10 -6.06 6.03
C SER A 74 -7.03 -5.47 5.12
N VAL A 75 -6.35 -4.42 5.59
CA VAL A 75 -5.17 -3.82 4.94
C VAL A 75 -4.20 -3.39 6.04
N GLN A 76 -2.98 -3.93 6.06
CA GLN A 76 -2.01 -3.64 7.12
C GLN A 76 -0.96 -2.60 6.68
N TYR A 77 -0.86 -1.43 7.31
CA TYR A 77 -1.63 -0.90 8.44
C TYR A 77 -2.50 0.31 8.08
N TYR A 78 -1.99 1.22 7.25
CA TYR A 78 -2.70 2.42 6.82
C TYR A 78 -2.93 2.37 5.31
N ALA A 79 -4.18 2.57 4.90
CA ALA A 79 -4.60 2.50 3.51
C ALA A 79 -5.13 3.85 3.02
N ILE A 80 -4.75 4.26 1.81
CA ILE A 80 -5.38 5.36 1.07
C ILE A 80 -5.92 4.78 -0.24
N VAL A 81 -7.22 4.93 -0.47
CA VAL A 81 -7.94 4.32 -1.60
C VAL A 81 -8.32 5.39 -2.62
N PHE A 82 -8.01 5.10 -3.88
CA PHE A 82 -8.36 5.91 -5.03
C PHE A 82 -9.18 5.08 -6.02
N LEU A 83 -10.19 5.70 -6.64
CA LEU A 83 -10.95 5.12 -7.74
C LEU A 83 -10.98 6.13 -8.89
N ASN A 84 -10.57 5.68 -10.08
CA ASN A 84 -10.50 6.51 -11.28
C ASN A 84 -9.80 7.85 -11.00
N ASP A 85 -8.62 7.76 -10.38
CA ASP A 85 -7.75 8.90 -10.06
C ASP A 85 -8.26 9.85 -8.96
N LYS A 86 -9.44 9.57 -8.39
CA LYS A 86 -10.02 10.36 -7.29
C LYS A 86 -9.77 9.68 -5.95
N LEU A 87 -9.35 10.45 -4.96
CA LEU A 87 -9.31 10.02 -3.56
C LEU A 87 -10.73 9.68 -3.09
N ILE A 88 -10.91 8.48 -2.56
CA ILE A 88 -12.17 8.02 -1.98
C ILE A 88 -12.13 8.11 -0.46
N GLY A 89 -11.01 7.75 0.16
CA GLY A 89 -10.83 7.82 1.60
C GLY A 89 -9.58 7.11 2.08
N SER A 90 -9.42 7.03 3.39
CA SER A 90 -8.37 6.28 4.05
C SER A 90 -8.91 5.42 5.20
N HIS A 91 -8.12 4.43 5.61
CA HIS A 91 -8.41 3.57 6.76
C HIS A 91 -7.12 3.28 7.52
N GLU A 92 -7.20 3.34 8.84
CA GLU A 92 -6.11 2.98 9.75
C GLU A 92 -6.54 1.77 10.57
N GLY A 93 -5.71 0.71 10.58
CA GLY A 93 -6.00 -0.53 11.27
C GLY A 93 -5.80 -1.75 10.37
N GLY A 94 -5.05 -2.73 10.86
CA GLY A 94 -4.66 -3.90 10.07
C GLY A 94 -5.65 -5.07 10.05
N HIS A 95 -6.64 -5.11 10.95
CA HIS A 95 -7.36 -6.36 11.25
C HIS A 95 -8.89 -6.25 11.21
N LEU A 96 -9.42 -5.07 10.88
CA LEU A 96 -10.86 -4.86 10.75
C LEU A 96 -11.23 -4.54 9.29
N PRO A 97 -12.38 -5.05 8.82
CA PRO A 97 -12.87 -4.71 7.50
C PRO A 97 -13.36 -3.26 7.47
N PHE A 98 -13.22 -2.64 6.30
CA PHE A 98 -13.80 -1.34 6.01
C PHE A 98 -14.39 -1.30 4.60
N GLU A 99 -15.32 -0.38 4.40
CA GLU A 99 -15.97 -0.15 3.12
C GLU A 99 -16.11 1.33 2.82
N MET A 100 -16.08 1.66 1.54
CA MET A 100 -16.24 3.02 1.05
C MET A 100 -17.29 3.02 -0.07
N GLU A 101 -18.31 3.87 0.07
CA GLU A 101 -19.28 4.08 -1.00
C GLU A 101 -18.62 4.81 -2.18
N VAL A 102 -18.80 4.28 -3.38
CA VAL A 102 -18.19 4.80 -4.63
C VAL A 102 -19.22 4.99 -5.74
N THR A 103 -20.52 4.97 -5.40
CA THR A 103 -21.63 5.11 -6.36
C THR A 103 -21.47 6.34 -7.26
N SER A 104 -20.99 7.48 -6.74
CA SER A 104 -20.76 8.72 -7.49
C SER A 104 -19.44 8.76 -8.28
N ASN A 105 -18.55 7.78 -8.09
CA ASN A 105 -17.18 7.81 -8.60
C ASN A 105 -16.90 6.69 -9.63
N ILE A 106 -17.69 5.63 -9.58
CA ILE A 106 -17.62 4.51 -10.52
C ILE A 106 -18.14 4.94 -11.91
N LEU A 107 -17.46 4.48 -12.95
CA LEU A 107 -17.86 4.67 -14.34
C LEU A 107 -18.58 3.40 -14.82
N ILE A 108 -19.88 3.52 -15.09
CA ILE A 108 -20.70 2.39 -15.52
C ILE A 108 -20.51 2.11 -17.01
N GLY A 109 -20.49 0.82 -17.39
CA GLY A 109 -20.35 0.38 -18.77
C GLY A 109 -18.93 0.48 -19.33
N THR A 110 -17.94 0.68 -18.46
CA THR A 110 -16.53 0.85 -18.85
C THR A 110 -15.55 0.29 -17.81
N GLU A 111 -14.27 0.31 -18.17
CA GLU A 111 -13.16 -0.03 -17.26
C GLU A 111 -12.99 1.06 -16.20
N ASN A 112 -12.84 0.62 -14.96
CA ASN A 112 -12.50 1.40 -13.79
C ASN A 112 -11.13 0.97 -13.26
N ARG A 113 -10.46 1.87 -12.55
CA ARG A 113 -9.15 1.62 -11.95
C ARG A 113 -9.17 1.95 -10.47
N VAL A 114 -8.94 0.95 -9.63
CA VAL A 114 -8.69 1.13 -8.20
C VAL A 114 -7.19 1.18 -7.94
N THR A 115 -6.73 2.16 -7.18
CA THR A 115 -5.36 2.26 -6.70
C THR A 115 -5.38 2.37 -5.18
N VAL A 116 -4.54 1.60 -4.49
CA VAL A 116 -4.45 1.60 -3.04
C VAL A 116 -2.99 1.80 -2.64
N ALA A 117 -2.71 2.88 -1.92
CA ALA A 117 -1.44 3.08 -1.24
C ALA A 117 -1.55 2.48 0.16
N VAL A 118 -0.62 1.61 0.53
CA VAL A 118 -0.59 0.92 1.82
C VAL A 118 0.71 1.25 2.52
N ASN A 119 0.66 1.61 3.80
CA ASN A 119 1.81 1.85 4.63
C ASN A 119 1.79 0.90 5.84
N ASN A 120 2.89 0.17 6.05
CA ASN A 120 3.05 -0.75 7.17
C ASN A 120 3.94 -0.20 8.30
N THR A 121 4.34 1.07 8.27
CA THR A 121 5.04 1.72 9.38
C THR A 121 4.13 1.78 10.62
N LEU A 122 4.61 1.22 11.72
CA LEU A 122 3.95 1.26 13.02
C LEU A 122 4.43 2.45 13.84
N SER A 123 3.60 2.90 14.78
CA SER A 123 3.93 3.94 15.75
C SER A 123 3.45 3.53 17.15
N TYR A 124 3.82 4.31 18.16
CA TYR A 124 3.32 4.12 19.53
C TYR A 124 1.79 4.23 19.64
N GLN A 125 1.15 4.86 18.65
CA GLN A 125 -0.30 5.05 18.58
C GLN A 125 -0.99 3.94 17.77
N THR A 126 -0.25 3.15 16.99
CA THR A 126 -0.84 2.06 16.23
C THR A 126 -1.23 0.91 17.15
N ILE A 127 -2.16 0.08 16.71
CA ILE A 127 -2.54 -1.16 17.39
C ILE A 127 -2.35 -2.34 16.43
N PRO A 128 -1.35 -3.21 16.65
CA PRO A 128 -0.39 -3.20 17.76
C PRO A 128 0.60 -2.01 17.70
N PRO A 129 1.15 -1.56 18.85
CA PRO A 129 2.15 -0.50 18.87
C PRO A 129 3.49 -1.04 18.36
N GLY A 130 4.24 -0.17 17.70
CA GLY A 130 5.61 -0.46 17.27
C GLY A 130 6.38 0.83 17.05
N GLU A 131 7.71 0.75 17.04
CA GLU A 131 8.55 1.88 16.69
C GLU A 131 9.55 1.40 15.65
N PHE A 132 9.61 2.10 14.52
CA PHE A 132 10.62 1.85 13.51
C PHE A 132 11.74 2.89 13.66
N ILE A 133 12.85 2.49 14.26
CA ILE A 133 14.04 3.33 14.41
C ILE A 133 15.08 2.88 13.39
N TYR A 134 15.51 3.79 12.51
CA TYR A 134 16.73 3.59 11.75
C TYR A 134 17.93 3.69 12.70
N LEU A 135 18.49 2.54 13.10
CA LEU A 135 19.75 2.51 13.85
C LEU A 135 20.91 2.92 12.94
N GLN A 136 21.22 4.21 12.88
CA GLN A 136 22.56 4.66 12.50
C GLN A 136 23.48 4.45 13.71
N ARG A 137 24.19 3.32 13.78
CA ARG A 137 25.28 3.14 14.75
C ARG A 137 26.61 3.50 14.11
N GLU A 138 27.10 4.70 14.35
CA GLU A 138 28.53 4.97 14.31
C GLU A 138 29.15 4.59 15.66
N SER A 139 30.04 3.59 15.68
CA SER A 139 30.90 3.33 16.83
C SER A 139 32.22 2.74 16.35
N ALA A 140 33.27 3.57 16.44
CA ALA A 140 34.68 3.18 16.55
C ALA A 140 35.14 1.94 15.75
N GLY A 141 34.82 1.89 14.45
CA GLY A 141 35.53 1.07 13.47
C GLY A 141 35.28 -0.45 13.47
N MET A 142 34.36 -1.00 14.26
CA MET A 142 33.98 -2.42 14.15
C MET A 142 32.46 -2.61 14.12
N LYS A 143 31.94 -3.10 12.99
CA LYS A 143 30.55 -3.54 12.84
C LYS A 143 30.35 -4.83 13.65
N GLN A 144 29.50 -4.79 14.67
CA GLN A 144 29.11 -5.96 15.46
C GLN A 144 28.19 -6.92 14.68
N TYR A 145 27.49 -6.42 13.64
CA TYR A 145 26.57 -7.20 12.82
C TYR A 145 26.83 -6.96 11.33
N PRO A 146 26.62 -7.97 10.46
CA PRO A 146 26.76 -7.80 9.02
C PRO A 146 25.70 -6.82 8.48
N ASP A 147 26.04 -6.15 7.39
CA ASP A 147 25.08 -5.27 6.71
C ASP A 147 23.83 -6.06 6.30
N GLY A 148 22.65 -5.58 6.74
CA GLY A 148 21.36 -6.20 6.42
C GLY A 148 20.70 -7.03 7.53
N LEU A 149 21.22 -7.01 8.77
CA LEU A 149 20.54 -7.65 9.90
C LEU A 149 19.48 -6.71 10.52
N VAL A 150 18.22 -7.13 10.50
CA VAL A 150 17.12 -6.53 11.27
C VAL A 150 16.88 -7.39 12.51
N VAL A 151 16.83 -6.77 13.69
CA VAL A 151 16.43 -7.42 14.94
C VAL A 151 15.04 -6.90 15.30
N LEU A 152 14.09 -7.83 15.48
CA LEU A 152 12.69 -7.58 15.85
C LEU A 152 12.57 -6.99 17.26
#